data_AF-A0A7J4IZH4-F1
#
_entry.id   AF-A0A7J4IZH4-F1
#
_cell.length_a   1.000
_cell.length_b   1.000
_cell.length_c   1.000
_cell.angle_alpha   90.00
_cell.angle_beta   90.00
_cell.angle_gamma   90.00
#
_symmetry.space_group_name_H-M   'P 1'
#
loop_
_entity.id
_entity.type
_entity.pdbx_description
1 polymer ?
#
loop_
_entity_poly.entity_id
_entity_poly.type
_entity_poly.pdbx_seq_one_letter_code
_entity_poly.pdbx_strand_id
1 'polypeptide(L)'
;MYYVDHIQAQGTRQRKIPLPKKFWKEFTLDSLVKIELLTDSSFFYVDRVQAQGKNQRRIPLPQKFWNEFPLGSTVRIELMKKGKPS
;
A
#
# COMPACT_ATOMS: atom_id res chain seq x y z
N MET A 1 -2.26 0.98 12.52
CA MET A 1 -0.94 0.88 11.86
C MET A 1 -0.68 -0.58 11.56
N TYR A 2 -0.19 -0.88 10.36
CA TYR A 2 -0.07 -2.25 9.93
C TYR A 2 1.21 -2.54 9.13
N TYR A 3 1.72 -3.75 9.25
CA TYR A 3 2.90 -4.22 8.51
C TYR A 3 2.47 -5.18 7.42
N VAL A 4 3.00 -4.97 6.22
CA VAL A 4 2.83 -5.88 5.10
C VAL A 4 4.20 -6.25 4.58
N ASP A 5 4.55 -7.52 4.75
CA ASP A 5 5.70 -8.11 4.09
C ASP A 5 5.36 -8.27 2.61
N HIS A 6 6.34 -8.04 1.73
CA HIS A 6 6.39 -8.34 0.30
C HIS A 6 5.62 -7.41 -0.68
N ILE A 7 6.36 -6.47 -1.25
CA ILE A 7 6.02 -5.80 -2.52
C ILE A 7 6.14 -6.80 -3.67
N GLN A 8 5.10 -6.88 -4.51
CA GLN A 8 5.04 -7.74 -5.68
C GLN A 8 5.18 -6.95 -6.99
N ALA A 9 5.88 -7.49 -7.99
CA ALA A 9 5.83 -7.02 -9.37
C ALA A 9 4.81 -7.82 -10.18
N GLN A 10 3.99 -7.13 -10.98
CA GLN A 10 3.29 -7.72 -12.13
C GLN A 10 3.99 -7.24 -13.40
N GLY A 11 5.04 -7.96 -13.79
CA GLY A 11 5.88 -7.64 -14.94
C GLY A 11 6.62 -6.30 -14.78
N THR A 12 7.05 -5.74 -15.91
CA THR A 12 7.81 -4.47 -15.97
C THR A 12 6.94 -3.22 -15.86
N ARG A 13 5.62 -3.36 -15.72
CA ARG A 13 4.66 -2.26 -15.81
C ARG A 13 3.98 -1.89 -14.50
N GLN A 14 4.05 -2.73 -13.46
CA GLN A 14 3.35 -2.44 -12.21
C GLN A 14 3.97 -3.11 -10.99
N ARG A 15 4.11 -2.35 -9.89
CA ARG A 15 4.36 -2.89 -8.54
C ARG A 15 3.13 -2.71 -7.66
N LYS A 16 2.87 -3.67 -6.76
CA LYS A 16 1.69 -3.70 -5.91
C LYS A 16 2.04 -4.20 -4.51
N ILE A 17 1.29 -3.73 -3.51
CA ILE A 17 1.38 -4.20 -2.14
C ILE A 17 0.07 -4.94 -1.78
N PRO A 18 0.11 -6.25 -1.49
CA PRO A 18 -1.08 -7.02 -1.13
C PRO A 18 -1.51 -6.77 0.31
N LEU A 19 -2.81 -6.50 0.53
CA LEU A 19 -3.34 -6.28 1.88
C LEU A 19 -3.92 -7.58 2.47
N PRO A 20 -3.55 -7.98 3.70
CA PRO A 20 -4.12 -9.16 4.36
C PRO A 20 -5.62 -9.02 4.63
N LYS A 21 -6.34 -10.15 4.72
CA LYS A 21 -7.82 -10.16 4.87
C LYS A 21 -8.33 -9.35 6.07
N LYS A 22 -7.59 -9.38 7.19
CA LYS A 22 -7.93 -8.64 8.43
C LYS A 22 -8.00 -7.12 8.23
N PHE A 23 -7.38 -6.60 7.17
CA PHE A 23 -7.30 -5.16 6.88
C PHE A 23 -8.54 -4.66 6.13
N TRP A 24 -9.40 -5.53 5.59
CA TRP A 24 -10.51 -5.08 4.73
C TRP A 24 -11.60 -4.32 5.46
N LYS A 25 -11.74 -4.55 6.77
CA LYS A 25 -12.68 -3.79 7.60
C LYS A 25 -12.27 -2.33 7.73
N GLU A 26 -10.98 -2.04 7.64
CA GLU A 26 -10.42 -0.70 7.89
C GLU A 26 -9.96 0.01 6.62
N PHE A 27 -9.45 -0.73 5.63
CA PHE A 27 -8.98 -0.20 4.35
C PHE A 27 -10.08 -0.29 3.29
N THR A 28 -11.09 0.56 3.35
CA THR A 28 -12.13 0.62 2.31
C THR A 28 -11.53 0.93 0.94
N LEU A 29 -12.27 0.61 -0.13
CA LEU A 29 -11.92 1.10 -1.47
C LEU A 29 -11.81 2.63 -1.40
N ASP A 30 -10.83 3.19 -2.10
CA ASP A 30 -10.51 4.62 -2.11
C ASP A 30 -9.99 5.22 -0.79
N SER A 31 -9.50 4.38 0.12
CA SER A 31 -8.74 4.87 1.29
C SER A 31 -7.39 5.45 0.88
N LEU A 32 -7.08 6.64 1.40
CA LEU A 32 -5.74 7.20 1.38
C LEU A 32 -4.84 6.41 2.34
N VAL A 33 -3.66 6.01 1.86
CA VAL A 33 -2.70 5.25 2.65
C VAL A 33 -1.32 5.90 2.59
N LYS A 34 -0.67 5.94 3.75
CA LYS A 34 0.75 6.27 3.91
C LYS A 34 1.53 4.97 3.94
N ILE A 35 2.64 4.92 3.19
CA ILE A 35 3.51 3.76 3.04
C ILE A 35 4.91 4.17 3.46
N GLU A 36 5.52 3.40 4.34
CA GLU A 36 6.86 3.61 4.88
C GLU A 36 7.68 2.36 4.60
N LEU A 37 8.88 2.49 4.06
CA LEU A 37 9.79 1.36 3.94
C LEU A 37 10.34 1.04 5.34
N LEU A 38 10.46 -0.22 5.76
CA LEU A 38 11.04 -0.49 7.08
C LEU A 38 12.56 -0.32 7.11
N THR A 39 13.22 -0.46 5.96
CA THR A 39 14.67 -0.29 5.82
C THR A 39 15.09 1.16 5.65
N ASP A 40 14.14 2.07 5.36
CA ASP A 40 14.38 3.50 5.17
C ASP A 40 13.19 4.30 5.69
N SER A 41 13.43 5.29 6.57
CA SER A 41 12.41 6.12 7.23
C SER A 41 11.63 7.05 6.28
N SER A 42 11.85 6.94 4.97
CA SER A 42 11.17 7.70 3.93
C SER A 42 9.69 7.30 3.80
N PHE A 43 8.81 8.32 3.69
CA PHE A 43 7.36 8.15 3.67
C PHE A 43 6.75 8.52 2.31
N PHE A 44 5.78 7.73 1.85
CA PHE A 44 5.13 7.92 0.57
C PHE A 44 3.60 7.84 0.68
N TYR A 45 2.89 8.70 -0.05
CA TYR A 45 1.42 8.72 -0.06
C TYR A 45 0.89 8.07 -1.33
N VAL A 46 -0.04 7.12 -1.18
CA VAL A 46 -0.69 6.44 -2.30
C VAL A 46 -2.19 6.44 -2.10
N ASP A 47 -2.90 6.80 -3.18
CA ASP A 47 -4.28 7.27 -3.09
C ASP A 47 -5.35 6.20 -3.38
N ARG A 48 -4.96 4.96 -3.75
CA ARG A 48 -5.94 3.99 -4.26
C ARG A 48 -5.71 2.56 -3.79
N VAL A 49 -6.51 2.10 -2.84
CA VAL A 49 -6.68 0.66 -2.60
C VAL A 49 -7.58 0.08 -3.69
N GLN A 50 -7.06 -0.85 -4.48
CA GLN A 50 -7.79 -1.57 -5.52
C GLN A 50 -8.31 -2.92 -5.01
N ALA A 51 -9.51 -3.31 -5.45
CA ALA A 51 -10.01 -4.68 -5.31
C ALA A 51 -9.35 -5.60 -6.34
N GLN A 52 -9.07 -6.83 -5.93
CA GLN A 52 -8.73 -7.92 -6.83
C GLN A 52 -9.52 -9.17 -6.42
N GLY A 53 -10.51 -9.54 -7.22
CA GLY A 53 -11.43 -10.63 -6.89
C GLY A 53 -12.26 -10.35 -5.62
N LYS A 54 -12.97 -11.38 -5.12
CA LYS A 54 -13.88 -11.25 -3.96
C LYS A 54 -13.14 -11.00 -2.64
N ASN A 55 -11.86 -11.37 -2.58
CA ASN A 55 -11.13 -11.61 -1.34
C ASN A 55 -9.65 -11.17 -1.40
N GLN A 56 -9.30 -10.17 -2.19
CA GLN A 56 -7.96 -9.60 -2.16
C GLN A 56 -8.03 -8.10 -2.46
N ARG A 57 -7.25 -7.30 -1.73
CA ARG A 57 -7.07 -5.87 -2.01
C ARG A 57 -5.59 -5.59 -2.20
N ARG A 58 -5.25 -4.62 -3.04
CA ARG A 58 -3.88 -4.24 -3.34
C ARG A 58 -3.74 -2.73 -3.43
N ILE A 59 -2.55 -2.22 -3.12
CA ILE A 59 -2.20 -0.82 -3.37
C ILE A 59 -1.25 -0.79 -4.58
N PRO A 60 -1.61 -0.17 -5.70
CA PRO A 60 -0.73 0.01 -6.85
C PRO A 60 0.30 1.08 -6.52
N LEU A 61 1.58 0.78 -6.73
CA LEU A 61 2.66 1.73 -6.53
C LEU A 61 2.91 2.51 -7.83
N PRO A 62 2.82 3.86 -7.80
CA PRO A 62 3.26 4.71 -8.90
C PRO A 62 4.70 4.41 -9.34
N GLN A 63 4.96 4.51 -10.65
CA GLN A 63 6.27 4.19 -11.23
C GLN A 63 7.43 4.97 -10.61
N LYS A 64 7.19 6.25 -10.26
CA LYS A 64 8.17 7.10 -9.58
C LYS A 64 8.71 6.53 -8.26
N PHE A 65 7.96 5.63 -7.61
CA PHE A 65 8.33 5.03 -6.34
C PHE A 65 8.94 3.63 -6.49
N TRP A 66 9.09 3.09 -7.70
CA TRP A 66 9.61 1.73 -7.85
C TRP A 66 11.07 1.58 -7.42
N ASN A 67 11.88 2.61 -7.60
CA ASN A 67 13.28 2.55 -7.17
C ASN A 67 13.40 2.60 -5.64
N GLU A 68 12.46 3.26 -4.97
CA GLU A 68 12.40 3.39 -3.51
C GLU A 68 11.83 2.13 -2.82
N PHE A 69 11.17 1.26 -3.59
CA PHE A 69 10.45 0.10 -3.08
C PHE A 69 10.91 -1.18 -3.80
N PRO A 70 12.09 -1.73 -3.47
CA PRO A 70 12.57 -2.99 -4.02
C PRO A 70 11.55 -4.13 -3.90
N LEU A 71 11.63 -5.09 -4.82
CA LEU A 71 10.78 -6.29 -4.73
C LEU A 71 11.16 -7.09 -3.49
N GLY A 72 10.15 -7.60 -2.77
CA GLY A 72 10.36 -8.33 -1.52
C GLY A 72 10.58 -7.44 -0.30
N SER A 73 10.67 -6.12 -0.43
CA SER A 73 10.76 -5.22 0.72
C SER A 73 9.55 -5.33 1.65
N THR A 74 9.81 -5.17 2.95
CA THR A 74 8.76 -4.99 3.95
C THR A 74 8.41 -3.51 4.07
N VAL A 75 7.10 -3.24 4.06
CA VAL A 75 6.56 -1.89 4.20
C VAL A 75 5.58 -1.82 5.36
N ARG A 76 5.60 -0.68 6.04
CA ARG A 76 4.57 -0.26 6.96
C ARG A 76 3.52 0.54 6.19
N ILE A 77 2.25 0.24 6.46
CA ILE A 77 1.12 0.92 5.85
C ILE A 77 0.25 1.50 6.97
N GLU A 78 -0.07 2.78 6.82
CA GLU A 78 -0.91 3.52 7.74
C GLU A 78 -2.10 4.14 6.99
N LEU A 79 -3.31 3.95 7.52
CA LEU A 79 -4.50 4.58 6.98
C LEU A 79 -4.49 6.06 7.34
N MET A 80 -4.59 6.91 6.32
CA MET A 80 -4.87 8.30 6.55
C MET A 80 -6.38 8.45 6.70
N LYS A 81 -6.83 8.73 7.93
CA LYS A 81 -8.17 9.27 8.11
C LYS A 81 -8.18 10.63 7.41
N LYS A 82 -9.02 10.82 6.39
CA LYS A 82 -9.44 12.17 6.00
C LYS A 82 -9.96 12.80 7.28
N GLY A 83 -9.18 13.69 7.88
CA GLY A 83 -9.66 14.49 9.00
C GLY A 83 -10.97 15.09 8.53
N LYS A 84 -12.04 14.88 9.31
CA LYS A 84 -13.15 15.84 9.22
C LYS A 84 -12.49 17.20 9.46
N PRO A 85 -12.62 18.16 8.54
CA PRO A 85 -12.32 19.53 8.91
C PRO A 85 -13.19 19.82 10.14
N SER A 86 -12.53 20.09 11.27
CA SER A 86 -13.19 20.65 12.46
C SER A 86 -13.73 22.03 12.14
#